data_AF-R7TH03-F1
#
_entry.id   AF-R7TH03-F1
#
_cell.length_a   1.000
_cell.length_b   1.000
_cell.length_c   1.000
_cell.angle_alpha   90.00
_cell.angle_beta   90.00
_cell.angle_gamma   90.00
#
_symmetry.space_group_name_H-M   'P 1'
#
loop_
_entity.id
_entity.type
_entity.pdbx_description
1 polymer ?
#
loop_
_entity_poly.entity_id
_entity_poly.type
_entity_poly.pdbx_seq_one_letter_code
_entity_poly.pdbx_strand_id
1 'polypeptide(L)'
;QMKEADEFVDITLVFGMQRIACHKVILAGMCDYFRRMFLTNMLERGSQEVVLKDISASTGVLLVEYLYSGNIDITQQNAQDLLAASEMLLLGALKKKVEDFLLSHTDSVNCISIINLARLYDLKILLADARSYLQEHVKEVIETEEMHLLQEGDLIEVLEANVSQEENFLFIQKWMKSAEGRTDRFEDLMQHVSLSQCSKDFVCNTVMAEKLMHNTRGNICQRECYSYAAQNGQWNTLPPMPTARRNIHRFITIIISTSSVAGNCSELNSVEALDMRNLQWNHLPPLPREVCLAYLAIVSDNLFVLGGYCGLNRVADVHEFDLTQQTWRQRSPMPEICVAGAAVSFNDHVYVVGGRERSCMRFNPRNNTWTSLRRPRFIHTYGPSLVLNGNIVVFGGSNDDSIEEYSPLTDSWST
;
A
#
# COMPACT_ATOMS: atom_id res chain seq x y z
N GLN A 1 -40.78 23.48 -41.87
CA GLN A 1 -42.01 23.67 -42.67
C GLN A 1 -42.93 22.44 -42.67
N MET A 2 -42.64 21.29 -43.30
CA MET A 2 -43.60 20.15 -43.27
C MET A 2 -43.75 19.45 -41.90
N LYS A 3 -42.65 19.30 -41.13
CA LYS A 3 -42.68 18.74 -39.77
C LYS A 3 -43.45 19.63 -38.77
N GLU A 4 -43.35 20.94 -38.90
CA GLU A 4 -44.03 21.91 -38.03
C GLU A 4 -45.53 22.03 -38.35
N ALA A 5 -45.94 21.61 -39.55
CA ALA A 5 -47.33 21.60 -40.00
C ALA A 5 -48.05 20.26 -39.74
N ASP A 6 -47.35 19.25 -39.20
CA ASP A 6 -47.86 17.89 -38.92
C ASP A 6 -48.45 17.16 -40.15
N GLU A 7 -48.00 17.54 -41.35
CA GLU A 7 -48.50 16.99 -42.61
C GLU A 7 -47.71 15.73 -43.03
N PHE A 8 -48.42 14.63 -43.32
CA PHE A 8 -47.88 13.35 -43.83
C PHE A 8 -46.97 12.57 -42.86
N VAL A 9 -47.06 12.84 -41.56
CA VAL A 9 -46.37 12.07 -40.52
C VAL A 9 -46.84 10.61 -40.53
N ASP A 10 -45.89 9.68 -40.52
CA ASP A 10 -46.13 8.24 -40.61
C ASP A 10 -45.46 7.42 -39.49
N ILE A 11 -44.75 8.10 -38.57
CA ILE A 11 -44.17 7.49 -37.37
C ILE A 11 -43.97 8.49 -36.22
N THR A 12 -44.06 8.01 -34.98
CA THR A 12 -43.69 8.76 -33.76
C THR A 12 -42.52 8.10 -33.05
N LEU A 13 -41.46 8.87 -32.80
CA LEU A 13 -40.34 8.45 -31.95
C LEU A 13 -40.60 8.85 -30.50
N VAL A 14 -40.37 7.93 -29.57
CA VAL A 14 -40.62 8.13 -28.15
C VAL A 14 -39.29 8.08 -27.38
N PHE A 15 -38.94 9.18 -26.73
CA PHE A 15 -37.76 9.36 -25.89
C PHE A 15 -38.21 9.66 -24.45
N GLY A 16 -38.27 8.64 -23.60
CA GLY A 16 -38.84 8.77 -22.26
C GLY A 16 -40.30 9.25 -22.30
N MET A 17 -40.56 10.47 -21.82
CA MET A 17 -41.90 11.09 -21.86
C MET A 17 -42.19 11.88 -23.14
N GLN A 18 -41.18 12.14 -23.97
CA GLN A 18 -41.31 13.00 -25.14
C GLN A 18 -41.67 12.17 -26.39
N ARG A 19 -42.73 12.58 -27.09
CA ARG A 19 -43.18 11.97 -28.34
C ARG A 19 -42.94 12.96 -29.48
N ILE A 20 -42.27 12.49 -30.53
CA ILE A 20 -41.89 13.34 -31.67
C ILE A 20 -42.41 12.70 -32.95
N ALA A 21 -43.31 13.41 -33.63
CA ALA A 21 -43.83 13.08 -34.95
C ALA A 21 -42.74 13.25 -36.03
N CYS A 22 -42.54 12.22 -36.85
CA CYS A 22 -41.48 12.15 -37.86
C CYS A 22 -41.96 11.49 -39.17
N HIS A 23 -41.12 11.58 -40.22
CA HIS A 23 -41.34 10.94 -41.51
C HIS A 23 -40.37 9.77 -41.71
N LYS A 24 -40.87 8.54 -41.93
CA LYS A 24 -40.08 7.33 -42.18
C LYS A 24 -39.12 7.53 -43.33
N VAL A 25 -39.55 8.24 -44.39
CA VAL A 25 -38.71 8.50 -45.57
C VAL A 25 -37.47 9.33 -45.25
N ILE A 26 -37.60 10.35 -44.39
CA ILE A 26 -36.47 11.22 -43.99
C ILE A 26 -35.54 10.43 -43.06
N LEU A 27 -36.11 9.76 -42.06
CA LEU A 27 -35.34 8.94 -41.12
C LEU A 27 -34.57 7.83 -41.85
N ALA A 28 -35.21 7.12 -42.79
CA ALA A 28 -34.58 6.07 -43.60
C ALA A 28 -33.54 6.61 -44.58
N GLY A 29 -33.74 7.83 -45.10
CA GLY A 29 -32.79 8.47 -46.01
C GLY A 29 -31.51 8.91 -45.31
N MET A 30 -31.63 9.38 -44.06
CA MET A 30 -30.54 10.02 -43.31
C MET A 30 -29.87 9.12 -42.28
N CYS A 31 -30.49 8.00 -41.89
CA CYS A 31 -29.98 7.12 -40.84
C CYS A 31 -30.15 5.64 -41.21
N ASP A 32 -29.03 4.93 -41.26
CA ASP A 32 -28.99 3.52 -41.63
C ASP A 32 -29.69 2.61 -40.63
N TYR A 33 -29.67 2.97 -39.34
CA TYR A 33 -30.42 2.25 -38.30
C TYR A 33 -31.92 2.24 -38.64
N PHE A 34 -32.51 3.41 -38.87
CA PHE A 34 -33.93 3.52 -39.24
C PHE A 34 -34.22 2.89 -40.60
N ARG A 35 -33.32 3.04 -41.58
CA ARG A 35 -33.44 2.38 -42.89
C ARG A 35 -33.57 0.86 -42.75
N ARG A 36 -32.69 0.24 -41.96
CA ARG A 36 -32.73 -1.21 -41.69
C ARG A 36 -33.97 -1.60 -40.92
N MET A 37 -34.34 -0.82 -39.90
CA MET A 37 -35.53 -1.07 -39.08
C MET A 37 -36.82 -1.08 -39.92
N PHE A 38 -36.97 -0.18 -40.91
CA PHE A 38 -38.17 -0.11 -41.74
C PHE A 38 -38.17 -1.11 -42.92
N LEU A 39 -37.00 -1.49 -43.44
CA LEU A 39 -36.90 -2.41 -44.58
C LEU A 39 -36.90 -3.88 -44.18
N THR A 40 -36.47 -4.22 -42.96
CA THR A 40 -36.45 -5.61 -42.47
C THR A 40 -37.81 -6.02 -41.89
N ASN A 41 -38.09 -7.33 -41.83
CA ASN A 41 -39.33 -7.91 -41.27
C ASN A 41 -39.35 -7.86 -39.72
N MET A 42 -38.97 -6.72 -39.14
CA MET A 42 -39.03 -6.47 -37.70
C MET A 42 -40.46 -6.10 -37.27
N LEU A 43 -40.78 -6.30 -35.98
CA LEU A 43 -42.10 -5.99 -35.38
C LEU A 43 -42.50 -4.52 -35.58
N GLU A 44 -41.50 -3.62 -35.59
CA GLU A 44 -41.65 -2.18 -35.75
C GLU A 44 -42.09 -1.77 -37.16
N ARG A 45 -42.02 -2.66 -38.16
CA ARG A 45 -42.50 -2.39 -39.53
C ARG A 45 -43.97 -1.99 -39.54
N GLY A 46 -44.77 -2.60 -38.67
CA GLY A 46 -46.20 -2.33 -38.51
C GLY A 46 -46.53 -1.32 -37.39
N SER A 47 -45.54 -0.90 -36.60
CA SER A 47 -45.77 0.04 -35.50
C SER A 47 -45.81 1.48 -36.00
N GLN A 48 -46.72 2.27 -35.43
CA GLN A 48 -46.73 3.73 -35.61
C GLN A 48 -45.82 4.43 -34.59
N GLU A 49 -45.30 3.70 -33.59
CA GLU A 49 -44.44 4.25 -32.54
C GLU A 49 -43.19 3.40 -32.31
N VAL A 50 -42.04 4.06 -32.12
CA VAL A 50 -40.76 3.41 -31.80
C VAL A 50 -40.18 4.05 -30.53
N VAL A 51 -39.94 3.23 -29.52
CA VAL A 51 -39.44 3.67 -28.21
C VAL A 51 -37.93 3.47 -28.14
N LEU A 52 -37.18 4.56 -27.94
CA LEU A 52 -35.73 4.56 -27.78
C LEU A 52 -35.43 4.84 -26.30
N LYS A 53 -35.20 3.77 -25.52
CA LYS A 53 -35.05 3.85 -24.06
C LYS A 53 -33.69 4.39 -23.62
N ASP A 54 -32.66 4.21 -24.45
CA ASP A 54 -31.27 4.54 -24.12
C ASP A 54 -30.86 5.95 -24.57
N ILE A 55 -31.80 6.77 -25.07
CA ILE A 55 -31.57 8.17 -25.43
C ILE A 55 -32.42 9.08 -24.55
N SER A 56 -31.78 10.07 -23.92
CA SER A 56 -32.45 11.12 -23.14
C SER A 56 -33.37 11.98 -24.01
N ALA A 57 -34.48 12.48 -23.45
CA ALA A 57 -35.47 13.24 -24.21
C ALA A 57 -34.87 14.49 -24.91
N SER A 58 -34.00 15.23 -24.21
CA SER A 58 -33.27 16.38 -24.74
C SER A 58 -32.40 16.02 -25.94
N THR A 59 -31.63 14.94 -25.83
CA THR A 59 -30.75 14.46 -26.91
C THR A 59 -31.55 13.93 -28.09
N GLY A 60 -32.67 13.24 -27.82
CA GLY A 60 -33.60 12.77 -28.85
C GLY A 60 -34.14 13.89 -29.72
N VAL A 61 -34.53 15.03 -29.12
CA VAL A 61 -35.00 16.21 -29.87
C VAL A 61 -33.92 16.74 -30.80
N LEU A 62 -32.71 16.96 -30.28
CA LEU A 62 -31.57 17.45 -31.07
C LEU A 62 -31.22 16.52 -32.22
N LEU A 63 -31.27 15.20 -32.00
CA LEU A 63 -31.00 14.20 -33.04
C LEU A 63 -32.06 14.22 -34.14
N VAL A 64 -33.34 14.37 -33.79
CA VAL A 64 -34.38 14.48 -34.82
C VAL A 64 -34.21 15.78 -35.61
N GLU A 65 -33.87 16.90 -34.97
CA GLU A 65 -33.57 18.15 -35.68
C GLU A 65 -32.35 18.01 -36.60
N TYR A 66 -31.31 17.31 -36.15
CA TYR A 66 -30.14 16.98 -36.96
C TYR A 66 -30.49 16.15 -38.19
N LEU A 67 -31.35 15.14 -38.05
CA LEU A 67 -31.78 14.30 -39.18
C LEU A 67 -32.56 15.08 -40.25
N TYR A 68 -33.18 16.21 -39.88
CA TYR A 68 -33.91 17.07 -40.81
C TYR A 68 -33.06 18.22 -41.36
N SER A 69 -32.17 18.80 -40.55
CA SER A 69 -31.41 20.01 -40.90
C SER A 69 -29.97 19.74 -41.33
N GLY A 70 -29.39 18.61 -40.93
CA GLY A 70 -27.97 18.30 -41.07
C GLY A 70 -27.04 19.02 -40.09
N ASN A 71 -27.59 19.90 -39.23
CA ASN A 71 -26.84 20.71 -38.27
C ASN A 71 -27.22 20.36 -36.84
N ILE A 72 -26.24 20.44 -35.94
CA ILE A 72 -26.41 20.18 -34.52
C ILE A 72 -25.35 20.94 -33.73
N ASP A 73 -25.76 21.55 -32.63
CA ASP A 73 -24.87 22.28 -31.74
C ASP A 73 -24.35 21.34 -30.64
N ILE A 74 -23.04 21.09 -30.68
CA ILE A 74 -22.34 20.23 -29.73
C ILE A 74 -21.80 21.12 -28.59
N THR A 75 -22.06 20.71 -27.35
CA THR A 75 -21.69 21.41 -26.13
C THR A 75 -21.10 20.40 -25.12
N GLN A 76 -20.38 20.87 -24.10
CA GLN A 76 -19.83 19.98 -23.06
C GLN A 76 -20.92 19.16 -22.34
N GLN A 77 -22.12 19.73 -22.18
CA GLN A 77 -23.23 19.06 -21.49
C GLN A 77 -23.90 17.96 -22.31
N ASN A 78 -23.89 18.06 -23.64
CA ASN A 78 -24.57 17.11 -24.53
C ASN A 78 -23.62 16.17 -25.28
N ALA A 79 -22.31 16.44 -25.31
CA ALA A 79 -21.35 15.69 -26.11
C ALA A 79 -21.33 14.19 -25.75
N GLN A 80 -21.38 13.83 -24.46
CA GLN A 80 -21.37 12.44 -24.02
C GLN A 80 -22.62 11.66 -24.49
N ASP A 81 -23.81 12.25 -24.28
CA ASP A 81 -25.08 11.69 -24.73
C ASP A 81 -25.15 11.59 -26.26
N LEU A 82 -24.67 12.61 -26.97
CA LEU A 82 -24.62 12.63 -28.42
C LEU A 82 -23.68 11.56 -28.97
N LEU A 83 -22.55 11.32 -28.31
CA LEU A 83 -21.63 10.25 -28.70
C LEU A 83 -22.32 8.89 -28.60
N ALA A 84 -22.93 8.60 -27.44
CA ALA A 84 -23.68 7.37 -27.19
C ALA A 84 -24.78 7.13 -28.22
N ALA A 85 -25.59 8.16 -28.48
CA ALA A 85 -26.68 8.06 -29.42
C ALA A 85 -26.20 7.98 -30.88
N SER A 86 -25.10 8.66 -31.23
CA SER A 86 -24.51 8.59 -32.57
C SER A 86 -23.99 7.20 -32.90
N GLU A 87 -23.41 6.49 -31.92
CA GLU A 87 -23.00 5.10 -32.09
C GLU A 87 -24.22 4.19 -32.24
N MET A 88 -25.19 4.30 -31.33
CA MET A 88 -26.39 3.45 -31.35
C MET A 88 -27.19 3.59 -32.65
N LEU A 89 -27.33 4.81 -33.17
CA LEU A 89 -28.04 5.11 -34.41
C LEU A 89 -27.16 4.99 -35.67
N LEU A 90 -25.90 4.58 -35.52
CA LEU A 90 -24.92 4.42 -36.61
C LEU A 90 -24.68 5.72 -37.41
N LEU A 91 -24.70 6.87 -36.74
CA LEU A 91 -24.49 8.20 -37.32
C LEU A 91 -22.99 8.57 -37.34
N GLY A 92 -22.23 7.91 -38.22
CA GLY A 92 -20.76 8.06 -38.26
C GLY A 92 -20.25 9.49 -38.46
N ALA A 93 -20.94 10.32 -39.24
CA ALA A 93 -20.56 11.73 -39.45
C ALA A 93 -20.74 12.58 -38.18
N LEU A 94 -21.79 12.29 -37.39
CA LEU A 94 -22.02 12.94 -36.10
C LEU A 94 -21.00 12.46 -35.07
N LYS A 95 -20.75 11.14 -35.01
CA LYS A 95 -19.74 10.55 -34.13
C LYS A 95 -18.39 11.24 -34.28
N LYS A 96 -17.92 11.43 -35.52
CA LYS A 96 -16.67 12.12 -35.81
C LYS A 96 -16.66 13.59 -35.34
N LYS A 97 -17.75 14.34 -35.58
CA LYS A 97 -17.85 15.73 -35.10
C LYS A 97 -17.80 15.83 -33.57
N VAL A 98 -18.42 14.88 -32.88
CA VAL A 98 -18.40 14.82 -31.41
C VAL A 98 -17.00 14.41 -30.91
N GLU A 99 -16.32 13.48 -31.58
CA GLU A 99 -14.93 13.11 -31.28
C GLU A 99 -13.98 14.32 -31.43
N ASP A 100 -14.07 15.05 -32.54
CA ASP A 100 -13.27 16.28 -32.77
C ASP A 100 -13.54 17.37 -31.71
N PHE A 101 -14.79 17.47 -31.25
CA PHE A 101 -15.17 18.39 -30.18
C PHE A 101 -14.55 17.97 -28.84
N LEU A 102 -14.61 16.69 -28.48
CA LEU A 102 -14.05 16.16 -27.23
C LEU A 102 -12.52 16.28 -27.20
N LEU A 103 -11.84 16.03 -28.33
CA LEU A 103 -10.39 16.24 -28.47
C LEU A 103 -9.99 17.68 -28.15
N SER A 104 -10.77 18.67 -28.61
CA SER A 104 -10.45 20.09 -28.38
C SER A 104 -10.88 20.63 -27.01
N HIS A 105 -11.63 19.86 -26.22
CA HIS A 105 -12.22 20.29 -24.94
C HIS A 105 -11.88 19.33 -23.79
N THR A 106 -10.77 18.58 -23.88
CA THR A 106 -10.27 17.77 -22.75
C THR A 106 -9.64 18.68 -21.69
N ASP A 107 -10.06 18.50 -20.43
CA ASP A 107 -9.58 19.27 -19.27
C ASP A 107 -9.36 18.36 -18.05
N SER A 108 -8.78 18.91 -16.98
CA SER A 108 -8.47 18.14 -15.77
C SER A 108 -9.69 17.60 -15.02
N VAL A 109 -10.89 18.17 -15.24
CA VAL A 109 -12.14 17.75 -14.59
C VAL A 109 -12.80 16.62 -15.36
N ASN A 110 -12.70 16.60 -16.69
CA ASN A 110 -13.41 15.69 -17.57
C ASN A 110 -12.55 14.56 -18.16
N CYS A 111 -11.23 14.63 -17.98
CA CYS A 111 -10.26 13.71 -18.60
C CYS A 111 -10.58 12.22 -18.31
N ILE A 112 -10.90 11.87 -17.07
CA ILE A 112 -11.17 10.47 -16.67
C ILE A 112 -12.46 9.97 -17.34
N SER A 113 -13.51 10.79 -17.33
CA SER A 113 -14.76 10.52 -18.07
C SER A 113 -14.51 10.33 -19.57
N ILE A 114 -13.69 11.18 -20.20
CA ILE A 114 -13.33 11.06 -21.62
C ILE A 114 -12.58 9.77 -21.91
N ILE A 115 -11.61 9.37 -21.07
CA ILE A 115 -10.88 8.10 -21.20
C ILE A 115 -11.85 6.91 -21.19
N ASN A 116 -12.78 6.90 -20.23
CA ASN A 116 -13.77 5.83 -20.11
C ASN A 116 -14.74 5.78 -21.30
N LEU A 117 -15.17 6.95 -21.80
CA LEU A 117 -16.02 7.04 -23.00
C LEU A 117 -15.28 6.58 -24.26
N ALA A 118 -14.04 7.03 -24.45
CA ALA A 118 -13.22 6.66 -25.59
C ALA A 118 -12.97 5.16 -25.61
N ARG A 119 -12.76 4.54 -24.44
CA ARG A 119 -12.66 3.08 -24.29
C ARG A 119 -13.98 2.37 -24.62
N LEU A 120 -15.11 2.88 -24.13
CA LEU A 120 -16.42 2.26 -24.34
C LEU A 120 -16.82 2.21 -25.83
N TYR A 121 -16.45 3.24 -26.60
CA TYR A 121 -16.83 3.39 -28.02
C TYR A 121 -15.68 3.12 -29.02
N ASP A 122 -14.56 2.54 -28.54
CA ASP A 122 -13.34 2.22 -29.31
C ASP A 122 -12.76 3.42 -30.10
N LEU A 123 -12.78 4.62 -29.48
CA LEU A 123 -12.22 5.85 -30.03
C LEU A 123 -10.71 5.95 -29.75
N LYS A 124 -9.90 5.31 -30.59
CA LYS A 124 -8.45 5.15 -30.33
C LYS A 124 -7.68 6.47 -30.27
N ILE A 125 -8.04 7.45 -31.10
CA ILE A 125 -7.35 8.75 -31.15
C ILE A 125 -7.65 9.54 -29.89
N LEU A 126 -8.94 9.68 -29.54
CA LEU A 126 -9.38 10.34 -28.32
C LEU A 126 -8.82 9.67 -27.06
N LEU A 127 -8.76 8.33 -27.03
CA LEU A 127 -8.22 7.59 -25.89
C LEU A 127 -6.73 7.89 -25.68
N ALA A 128 -5.93 7.92 -26.76
CA ALA A 128 -4.50 8.21 -26.69
C ALA A 128 -4.25 9.66 -26.24
N ASP A 129 -5.01 10.62 -26.78
CA ASP A 129 -4.91 12.03 -26.43
C ASP A 129 -5.27 12.28 -24.95
N ALA A 130 -6.41 11.75 -24.50
CA ALA A 130 -6.83 11.91 -23.11
C ALA A 130 -5.90 11.23 -22.11
N ARG A 131 -5.29 10.08 -22.46
CA ARG A 131 -4.24 9.45 -21.64
C ARG A 131 -2.96 10.27 -21.58
N SER A 132 -2.54 10.89 -22.69
CA SER A 132 -1.39 11.81 -22.70
C SER A 132 -1.65 13.01 -21.79
N TYR A 133 -2.86 13.58 -21.87
CA TYR A 133 -3.27 14.67 -20.98
C TYR A 133 -3.23 14.28 -19.50
N LEU A 134 -3.75 13.08 -19.16
CA LEU A 134 -3.70 12.54 -17.80
C LEU A 134 -2.26 12.45 -17.26
N GLN A 135 -1.31 11.99 -18.08
CA GLN A 135 0.10 11.86 -17.71
C GLN A 135 0.79 13.22 -17.49
N GLU A 136 0.44 14.24 -18.28
CA GLU A 136 1.03 15.58 -18.15
C GLU A 136 0.44 16.37 -16.97
N HIS A 137 -0.85 16.15 -16.65
CA HIS A 137 -1.60 16.94 -15.65
C HIS A 137 -2.02 16.13 -14.41
N VAL A 138 -1.24 15.10 -14.02
CA VAL A 138 -1.54 14.23 -12.87
C VAL A 138 -1.90 15.02 -11.61
N LYS A 139 -1.19 16.11 -11.31
CA LYS A 139 -1.41 16.93 -10.09
C LYS A 139 -2.80 17.55 -10.03
N GLU A 140 -3.29 18.02 -11.18
CA GLU A 140 -4.61 18.65 -11.27
C GLU A 140 -5.70 17.58 -11.20
N VAL A 141 -5.47 16.44 -11.88
CA VAL A 141 -6.43 15.32 -11.90
C VAL A 141 -6.56 14.66 -10.54
N ILE A 142 -5.48 14.58 -9.75
CA ILE A 142 -5.53 14.11 -8.35
C ILE A 142 -6.57 14.90 -7.56
N GLU A 143 -6.71 16.21 -7.78
CA GLU A 143 -7.63 17.07 -7.03
C GLU A 143 -9.10 16.96 -7.41
N THR A 144 -9.45 16.16 -8.42
CA THR A 144 -10.83 16.09 -8.92
C THR A 144 -11.66 15.00 -8.25
N GLU A 145 -12.99 15.14 -8.32
CA GLU A 145 -13.94 14.17 -7.78
C GLU A 145 -14.08 12.91 -8.67
N GLU A 146 -13.67 12.96 -9.94
CA GLU A 146 -13.78 11.84 -10.90
C GLU A 146 -12.80 10.68 -10.64
N MET A 147 -11.94 10.79 -9.63
CA MET A 147 -10.94 9.77 -9.28
C MET A 147 -11.52 8.37 -9.05
N HIS A 148 -12.79 8.29 -8.67
CA HIS A 148 -13.51 7.02 -8.48
C HIS A 148 -13.78 6.29 -9.81
N LEU A 149 -13.79 6.99 -10.95
CA LEU A 149 -14.03 6.43 -12.28
C LEU A 149 -12.76 5.91 -12.96
N LEU A 150 -11.57 6.25 -12.45
CA LEU A 150 -10.30 5.82 -13.03
C LEU A 150 -10.11 4.30 -12.89
N GLN A 151 -9.80 3.63 -14.00
CA GLN A 151 -9.53 2.20 -14.00
C GLN A 151 -8.09 1.90 -13.56
N GLU A 152 -7.89 0.73 -12.95
CA GLU A 152 -6.58 0.31 -12.42
C GLU A 152 -5.49 0.24 -13.50
N GLY A 153 -5.83 -0.19 -14.72
CA GLY A 153 -4.87 -0.23 -15.82
C GLY A 153 -4.33 1.14 -16.21
N ASP A 154 -5.18 2.17 -16.21
CA ASP A 154 -4.76 3.55 -16.49
C ASP A 154 -3.92 4.12 -15.34
N LEU A 155 -4.25 3.75 -14.09
CA LEU A 155 -3.45 4.11 -12.92
C LEU A 155 -2.02 3.57 -13.04
N ILE A 156 -1.86 2.28 -13.36
CA ILE A 156 -0.54 1.64 -13.49
C ILE A 156 0.28 2.31 -14.61
N GLU A 157 -0.32 2.56 -15.78
CA GLU A 157 0.35 3.27 -16.88
C GLU A 157 0.89 4.64 -16.44
N VAL A 158 0.14 5.40 -15.63
CA VAL A 158 0.58 6.70 -15.10
C VAL A 158 1.68 6.53 -14.05
N LEU A 159 1.59 5.53 -13.17
CA LEU A 159 2.60 5.25 -12.14
C LEU A 159 3.95 4.88 -12.77
N GLU A 160 3.93 4.12 -13.86
CA GLU A 160 5.13 3.71 -14.60
C GLU A 160 5.75 4.87 -15.41
N ALA A 161 4.93 5.79 -15.92
CA ALA A 161 5.38 6.94 -16.68
C ALA A 161 5.90 8.09 -15.80
N ASN A 162 5.35 8.26 -14.58
CA ASN A 162 5.70 9.38 -13.72
C ASN A 162 7.00 9.13 -12.96
N VAL A 163 7.90 10.12 -13.00
CA VAL A 163 9.21 10.08 -12.35
C VAL A 163 9.10 10.26 -10.83
N SER A 164 8.11 11.03 -10.36
CA SER A 164 7.99 11.41 -8.95
C SER A 164 7.32 10.32 -8.11
N GLN A 165 8.11 9.62 -7.29
CA GLN A 165 7.61 8.54 -6.41
C GLN A 165 6.71 9.07 -5.28
N GLU A 166 6.92 10.29 -4.81
CA GLU A 166 6.05 10.92 -3.80
C GLU A 166 4.65 11.22 -4.37
N GLU A 167 4.59 11.71 -5.61
CA GLU A 167 3.32 11.95 -6.31
C GLU A 167 2.60 10.64 -6.61
N ASN A 168 3.33 9.61 -7.03
CA ASN A 168 2.79 8.27 -7.23
C ASN A 168 2.15 7.71 -5.95
N PHE A 169 2.79 7.90 -4.80
CA PHE A 169 2.22 7.50 -3.51
C PHE A 169 0.91 8.24 -3.20
N LEU A 170 0.89 9.57 -3.34
CA LEU A 170 -0.31 10.38 -3.12
C LEU A 170 -1.44 10.00 -4.09
N PHE A 171 -1.08 9.66 -5.33
CA PHE A 171 -2.04 9.26 -6.35
C PHE A 171 -2.73 7.94 -5.98
N ILE A 172 -1.95 6.93 -5.59
CA ILE A 172 -2.49 5.66 -5.08
C ILE A 172 -3.36 5.93 -3.85
N GLN A 173 -2.87 6.71 -2.89
CA GLN A 173 -3.61 7.03 -1.66
C GLN A 173 -5.00 7.63 -1.96
N LYS A 174 -5.09 8.55 -2.93
CA LYS A 174 -6.35 9.21 -3.27
C LYS A 174 -7.28 8.32 -4.10
N TRP A 175 -6.74 7.57 -5.06
CA TRP A 175 -7.50 6.59 -5.84
C TRP A 175 -8.09 5.47 -4.98
N MET A 176 -7.40 5.09 -3.92
CA MET A 176 -7.87 4.11 -2.95
C MET A 176 -8.97 4.66 -2.04
N LYS A 177 -8.89 5.94 -1.67
CA LYS A 177 -9.89 6.62 -0.83
C LYS A 177 -11.14 7.04 -1.62
N SER A 178 -11.08 7.08 -2.95
CA SER A 178 -12.19 7.53 -3.79
C SER A 178 -13.30 6.49 -3.97
N ALA A 179 -13.03 5.19 -3.74
CA ALA A 179 -14.04 4.15 -3.83
C ALA A 179 -13.87 3.06 -2.76
N GLU A 180 -14.99 2.58 -2.23
CA GLU A 180 -15.01 1.48 -1.27
C GLU A 180 -14.61 0.15 -1.94
N GLY A 181 -13.88 -0.71 -1.22
CA GLY A 181 -13.51 -2.06 -1.67
C GLY A 181 -12.19 -2.16 -2.45
N ARG A 182 -11.43 -1.07 -2.63
CA ARG A 182 -10.12 -1.11 -3.32
C ARG A 182 -8.95 -1.53 -2.43
N THR A 183 -9.15 -1.62 -1.10
CA THR A 183 -8.10 -1.82 -0.08
C THR A 183 -7.20 -3.03 -0.32
N ASP A 184 -7.72 -4.09 -0.92
CA ASP A 184 -7.00 -5.35 -1.11
C ASP A 184 -5.90 -5.25 -2.18
N ARG A 185 -6.00 -4.27 -3.08
CA ARG A 185 -5.03 -4.03 -4.18
C ARG A 185 -3.88 -3.11 -3.77
N PHE A 186 -3.89 -2.59 -2.54
CA PHE A 186 -2.87 -1.63 -2.08
C PHE A 186 -1.46 -2.22 -2.11
N GLU A 187 -1.29 -3.47 -1.67
CA GLU A 187 0.01 -4.16 -1.69
C GLU A 187 0.56 -4.32 -3.11
N ASP A 188 -0.32 -4.62 -4.09
CA ASP A 188 0.06 -4.78 -5.49
C ASP A 188 0.49 -3.45 -6.11
N LEU A 189 -0.29 -2.38 -5.87
CA LEU A 189 0.01 -1.05 -6.40
C LEU A 189 1.27 -0.43 -5.79
N MET A 190 1.55 -0.71 -4.51
CA MET A 190 2.76 -0.23 -3.85
C MET A 190 4.06 -0.82 -4.44
N GLN A 191 4.00 -1.94 -5.18
CA GLN A 191 5.16 -2.48 -5.89
C GLN A 191 5.66 -1.54 -7.00
N HIS A 192 4.79 -0.67 -7.50
CA HIS A 192 5.10 0.34 -8.51
C HIS A 192 5.68 1.63 -7.92
N VAL A 193 5.83 1.74 -6.58
CA VAL A 193 6.36 2.92 -5.91
C VAL A 193 7.60 2.59 -5.08
N SER A 194 8.74 3.18 -5.45
CA SER A 194 10.01 2.98 -4.76
C SER A 194 10.18 3.98 -3.61
N LEU A 195 9.76 3.59 -2.40
CA LEU A 195 9.90 4.41 -1.17
C LEU A 195 11.35 4.82 -0.85
N SER A 196 12.34 4.10 -1.36
CA SER A 196 13.77 4.44 -1.21
C SER A 196 14.16 5.75 -1.91
N GLN A 197 13.38 6.21 -2.88
CA GLN A 197 13.61 7.44 -3.64
C GLN A 197 12.82 8.63 -3.07
N CYS A 198 11.96 8.40 -2.07
CA CYS A 198 11.22 9.46 -1.39
C CYS A 198 12.09 10.15 -0.33
N SER A 199 11.77 11.40 0.00
CA SER A 199 12.42 12.13 1.09
C SER A 199 12.10 11.51 2.45
N LYS A 200 13.05 11.59 3.39
CA LYS A 200 12.87 11.06 4.76
C LYS A 200 11.67 11.71 5.46
N ASP A 201 11.49 13.02 5.27
CA ASP A 201 10.38 13.77 5.87
C ASP A 201 9.02 13.30 5.34
N PHE A 202 8.91 13.04 4.03
CA PHE A 202 7.69 12.51 3.43
C PHE A 202 7.37 11.11 3.96
N VAL A 203 8.38 10.23 4.07
CA VAL A 203 8.18 8.88 4.58
C VAL A 203 7.72 8.90 6.04
N CYS A 204 8.38 9.66 6.90
CA CYS A 204 8.05 9.72 8.32
C CYS A 204 6.69 10.38 8.60
N ASN A 205 6.37 11.47 7.91
CA ASN A 205 5.17 12.26 8.22
C ASN A 205 3.93 11.80 7.44
N THR A 206 4.09 11.39 6.18
CA THR A 206 2.96 11.06 5.28
C THR A 206 2.77 9.56 5.16
N VAL A 207 3.83 8.83 4.78
CA VAL A 207 3.74 7.39 4.51
C VAL A 207 3.47 6.61 5.80
N MET A 208 4.22 6.85 6.87
CA MET A 208 4.02 6.15 8.15
C MET A 208 2.73 6.54 8.87
N ALA A 209 2.17 7.73 8.59
CA ALA A 209 0.88 8.14 9.16
C ALA A 209 -0.32 7.51 8.45
N GLU A 210 -0.13 7.00 7.22
CA GLU A 210 -1.22 6.46 6.41
C GLU A 210 -1.74 5.13 6.95
N LYS A 211 -3.04 5.04 7.23
CA LYS A 211 -3.66 3.85 7.82
C LYS A 211 -3.55 2.61 6.92
N LEU A 212 -3.50 2.80 5.60
CA LEU A 212 -3.30 1.72 4.63
C LEU A 212 -1.86 1.18 4.65
N MET A 213 -0.88 2.01 5.02
CA MET A 213 0.52 1.60 5.24
C MET A 213 0.72 0.91 6.60
N HIS A 214 -0.21 1.10 7.54
CA HIS A 214 -0.26 0.30 8.75
C HIS A 214 -0.70 -1.10 8.35
N ASN A 215 0.30 -1.89 7.99
CA ASN A 215 0.11 -3.27 7.57
C ASN A 215 -0.73 -3.99 8.63
N THR A 216 -1.97 -4.32 8.28
CA THR A 216 -2.82 -5.17 9.11
C THR A 216 -2.15 -6.52 9.34
N ARG A 217 -1.24 -6.96 8.43
CA ARG A 217 -0.34 -8.12 8.59
C ARG A 217 0.96 -7.83 9.33
N GLY A 218 1.44 -6.59 9.40
CA GLY A 218 2.58 -6.20 10.25
C GLY A 218 2.19 -6.20 11.73
N ASN A 219 0.90 -6.15 12.00
CA ASN A 219 0.33 -6.41 13.32
C ASN A 219 0.06 -7.90 13.60
N ILE A 220 0.21 -8.79 12.61
CA ILE A 220 0.02 -10.23 12.76
C ILE A 220 1.40 -10.86 12.97
N CYS A 221 1.47 -11.86 13.84
CA CYS A 221 2.67 -12.66 14.02
C CYS A 221 3.16 -13.23 12.68
N GLN A 222 4.41 -12.97 12.31
CA GLN A 222 5.02 -13.46 11.06
C GLN A 222 5.91 -14.68 11.34
N ARG A 223 6.01 -15.57 10.35
CA ARG A 223 6.89 -16.75 10.38
C ARG A 223 8.08 -16.60 9.43
N GLU A 224 8.01 -15.67 8.49
CA GLU A 224 9.01 -15.50 7.45
C GLU A 224 10.34 -15.01 8.04
N CYS A 225 11.44 -15.50 7.48
CA CYS A 225 12.79 -15.14 7.89
C CYS A 225 13.59 -14.78 6.64
N TYR A 226 14.45 -13.76 6.76
CA TYR A 226 15.25 -13.28 5.65
C TYR A 226 16.70 -13.10 6.09
N SER A 227 17.63 -13.40 5.18
CA SER A 227 19.06 -13.09 5.36
C SER A 227 19.53 -12.15 4.27
N TYR A 228 20.24 -11.09 4.65
CA TYR A 228 20.82 -10.16 3.69
C TYR A 228 22.22 -10.61 3.29
N ALA A 229 22.43 -10.84 1.99
CA ALA A 229 23.73 -11.15 1.43
C ALA A 229 24.41 -9.86 0.96
N ALA A 230 25.34 -9.34 1.77
CA ALA A 230 26.03 -8.08 1.48
C ALA A 230 26.89 -8.12 0.19
N GLN A 231 27.30 -9.32 -0.26
CA GLN A 231 28.15 -9.49 -1.44
C GLN A 231 27.43 -9.20 -2.76
N ASN A 232 26.13 -9.50 -2.82
CA ASN A 232 25.29 -9.29 -4.01
C ASN A 232 24.16 -8.28 -3.77
N GLY A 233 24.05 -7.73 -2.56
CA GLY A 233 23.05 -6.71 -2.21
C GLY A 233 21.61 -7.23 -2.21
N GLN A 234 21.41 -8.54 -2.04
CA GLN A 234 20.11 -9.18 -2.15
C GLN A 234 19.64 -9.81 -0.83
N TRP A 235 18.32 -9.82 -0.64
CA TRP A 235 17.67 -10.55 0.43
C TRP A 235 17.37 -11.98 -0.02
N ASN A 236 17.80 -12.96 0.77
CA ASN A 236 17.44 -14.36 0.58
C ASN A 236 16.34 -14.74 1.56
N THR A 237 15.40 -15.56 1.10
CA THR A 237 14.34 -16.12 1.95
C THR A 237 14.88 -17.36 2.66
N LEU A 238 14.77 -17.37 4.00
CA LEU A 238 15.09 -18.51 4.85
C LEU A 238 13.82 -19.34 5.14
N PRO A 239 13.96 -20.60 5.58
CA PRO A 239 12.82 -21.41 5.99
C PRO A 239 11.99 -20.70 7.06
N PRO A 240 10.65 -20.69 6.95
CA PRO A 240 9.81 -20.01 7.92
C PRO A 240 9.87 -20.69 9.29
N MET A 241 9.82 -19.89 10.35
CA MET A 241 9.76 -20.38 11.74
C MET A 241 8.59 -21.34 11.95
N PRO A 242 8.68 -22.34 12.84
CA PRO A 242 7.56 -23.21 13.20
C PRO A 242 6.40 -22.42 13.85
N THR A 243 6.74 -21.44 14.69
CA THR A 243 5.77 -20.63 15.44
C THR A 243 5.81 -19.18 14.97
N ALA A 244 4.64 -18.58 14.71
CA ALA A 244 4.53 -17.18 14.29
C ALA A 244 4.84 -16.23 15.45
N ARG A 245 5.64 -15.18 15.20
CA ARG A 245 6.18 -14.28 16.25
C ARG A 245 6.07 -12.80 15.84
N ARG A 246 6.10 -11.88 16.82
CA ARG A 246 6.00 -10.41 16.63
C ARG A 246 7.19 -9.70 17.28
N ASN A 247 7.64 -8.57 16.70
CA ASN A 247 8.71 -7.64 17.12
C ASN A 247 10.13 -7.92 16.57
N ILE A 248 11.02 -6.93 16.73
CA ILE A 248 12.39 -6.90 16.22
C ILE A 248 13.23 -7.99 16.91
N HIS A 249 13.49 -9.10 16.21
CA HIS A 249 14.42 -10.14 16.65
C HIS A 249 15.86 -9.68 16.41
N ARG A 250 16.70 -9.73 17.46
CA ARG A 250 18.04 -9.12 17.42
C ARG A 250 19.19 -10.06 17.05
N PHE A 251 19.02 -11.40 17.03
CA PHE A 251 20.08 -12.33 16.59
C PHE A 251 19.51 -13.64 16.02
N ILE A 252 20.15 -14.18 14.97
CA ILE A 252 19.64 -15.29 14.12
C ILE A 252 19.90 -16.70 14.68
N THR A 253 20.71 -16.92 15.72
CA THR A 253 20.99 -18.32 16.13
C THR A 253 20.03 -18.87 17.18
N ILE A 254 19.48 -18.06 18.08
CA ILE A 254 18.50 -18.52 19.08
C ILE A 254 17.43 -17.45 19.26
N ILE A 255 16.22 -17.73 18.77
CA ILE A 255 15.08 -16.86 18.94
C ILE A 255 14.41 -17.23 20.26
N ILE A 256 14.57 -16.34 21.23
CA ILE A 256 13.71 -16.28 22.40
C ILE A 256 12.70 -15.19 22.13
N SER A 257 11.42 -15.56 22.13
CA SER A 257 10.39 -14.57 21.90
C SER A 257 9.10 -14.91 22.60
N THR A 258 8.36 -13.84 22.84
CA THR A 258 6.97 -13.79 23.21
C THR A 258 6.10 -13.47 22.03
N SER A 259 5.01 -14.22 21.90
CA SER A 259 3.92 -13.91 20.97
C SER A 259 2.88 -13.00 21.62
N SER A 260 2.15 -12.26 20.79
CA SER A 260 0.80 -11.80 21.10
C SER A 260 -0.08 -12.27 19.95
N VAL A 261 -1.05 -13.14 20.22
CA VAL A 261 -2.02 -13.59 19.22
C VAL A 261 -3.34 -12.89 19.51
N ALA A 262 -3.87 -12.18 18.50
CA ALA A 262 -5.27 -11.74 18.43
C ALA A 262 -5.85 -11.12 19.72
N GLY A 263 -5.19 -10.10 20.27
CA GLY A 263 -5.74 -9.34 21.41
C GLY A 263 -5.64 -10.03 22.78
N ASN A 264 -5.06 -11.24 22.86
CA ASN A 264 -4.65 -11.86 24.12
C ASN A 264 -3.13 -12.08 24.11
N CYS A 265 -2.41 -11.35 24.95
CA CYS A 265 -0.98 -11.55 25.18
C CYS A 265 -0.78 -12.85 25.97
N SER A 266 -0.48 -13.96 25.30
CA SER A 266 0.07 -15.15 25.96
C SER A 266 1.59 -15.15 25.77
N GLU A 267 2.31 -15.02 26.88
CA GLU A 267 3.77 -15.13 26.88
C GLU A 267 4.16 -16.55 26.42
N LEU A 268 5.27 -16.66 25.68
CA LEU A 268 5.79 -17.96 25.26
C LEU A 268 7.12 -18.20 25.96
N ASN A 269 7.35 -19.44 26.36
CA ASN A 269 8.65 -19.94 26.81
C ASN A 269 9.38 -20.73 25.71
N SER A 270 8.83 -20.82 24.49
CA SER A 270 9.43 -21.63 23.43
C SER A 270 10.71 -20.99 22.88
N VAL A 271 11.72 -21.82 22.72
CA VAL A 271 13.05 -21.43 22.22
C VAL A 271 13.28 -22.22 20.94
N GLU A 272 13.52 -21.52 19.84
CA GLU A 272 13.73 -22.11 18.52
C GLU A 272 15.07 -21.63 17.96
N ALA A 273 15.84 -22.56 17.38
CA ALA A 273 17.13 -22.28 16.77
C ALA A 273 17.14 -22.75 15.32
N LEU A 274 17.67 -21.91 14.43
CA LEU A 274 17.88 -22.26 13.03
C LEU A 274 19.30 -22.81 12.85
N ASP A 275 19.40 -24.08 12.45
CA ASP A 275 20.67 -24.63 11.99
C ASP A 275 20.97 -24.09 10.58
N MET A 276 21.92 -23.16 10.50
CA MET A 276 22.33 -22.53 9.24
C MET A 276 23.04 -23.49 8.27
N ARG A 277 23.51 -24.67 8.73
CA ARG A 277 24.17 -25.66 7.85
C ARG A 277 23.16 -26.45 7.05
N ASN A 278 22.06 -26.81 7.69
CA ASN A 278 21.01 -27.66 7.10
C ASN A 278 19.73 -26.88 6.78
N LEU A 279 19.65 -25.60 7.16
CA LEU A 279 18.47 -24.74 7.06
C LEU A 279 17.24 -25.40 7.67
N GLN A 280 17.37 -25.89 8.90
CA GLN A 280 16.29 -26.55 9.63
C GLN A 280 16.10 -25.92 11.01
N TRP A 281 14.83 -25.74 11.38
CA TRP A 281 14.44 -25.26 12.69
C TRP A 281 14.41 -26.40 13.69
N ASN A 282 15.05 -26.19 14.84
CA ASN A 282 15.06 -27.13 15.94
C ASN A 282 14.42 -26.49 17.17
N HIS A 283 13.61 -27.27 17.89
CA HIS A 283 13.10 -26.89 19.19
C HIS A 283 14.17 -27.11 20.25
N LEU A 284 14.49 -26.03 20.97
CA LEU A 284 15.32 -26.08 22.17
C LEU A 284 14.43 -26.20 23.42
N PRO A 285 14.98 -26.69 24.54
CA PRO A 285 14.29 -26.69 25.82
C PRO A 285 13.64 -25.33 26.12
N PRO A 286 12.38 -25.31 26.57
CA PRO A 286 11.69 -24.07 26.86
C PRO A 286 12.35 -23.34 28.03
N LEU A 287 12.24 -22.01 28.02
CA LEU A 287 12.69 -21.18 29.13
C LEU A 287 11.95 -21.57 30.43
N PRO A 288 12.63 -21.55 31.58
CA PRO A 288 11.99 -21.79 32.88
C PRO A 288 10.90 -20.78 33.22
N ARG A 289 10.95 -19.58 32.62
CA ARG A 289 9.98 -18.50 32.80
C ARG A 289 9.66 -17.85 31.46
N GLU A 290 8.38 -17.57 31.23
CA GLU A 290 7.92 -16.86 30.04
C GLU A 290 8.32 -15.37 30.14
N VAL A 291 8.98 -14.84 29.11
CA VAL A 291 9.53 -13.47 29.15
C VAL A 291 9.53 -12.79 27.78
N CYS A 292 8.91 -11.61 27.66
CA CYS A 292 8.93 -10.74 26.48
C CYS A 292 10.05 -9.70 26.51
N LEU A 293 10.52 -9.33 25.30
CA LEU A 293 11.53 -8.28 25.11
C LEU A 293 12.81 -8.50 25.94
N ALA A 294 13.18 -9.76 26.17
CA ALA A 294 14.43 -10.12 26.81
C ALA A 294 15.63 -9.73 25.94
N TYR A 295 16.75 -9.44 26.59
CA TYR A 295 18.02 -9.20 25.91
C TYR A 295 18.76 -10.52 25.71
N LEU A 296 19.45 -10.64 24.58
CA LEU A 296 20.23 -11.83 24.24
C LEU A 296 21.69 -11.48 24.07
N ALA A 297 22.57 -12.29 24.63
CA ALA A 297 24.00 -12.20 24.43
C ALA A 297 24.61 -13.61 24.39
N ILE A 298 25.62 -13.82 23.54
CA ILE A 298 26.35 -15.09 23.49
C ILE A 298 27.76 -14.83 24.02
N VAL A 299 28.16 -15.56 25.06
CA VAL A 299 29.51 -15.46 25.65
C VAL A 299 30.04 -16.86 25.90
N SER A 300 31.24 -17.14 25.41
CA SER A 300 31.92 -18.44 25.59
C SER A 300 31.02 -19.62 25.20
N ASP A 301 30.37 -19.53 24.04
CA ASP A 301 29.42 -20.52 23.50
C ASP A 301 28.14 -20.75 24.31
N ASN A 302 27.89 -19.98 25.38
CA ASN A 302 26.64 -20.04 26.13
C ASN A 302 25.74 -18.86 25.75
N LEU A 303 24.44 -19.12 25.62
CA LEU A 303 23.44 -18.07 25.40
C LEU A 303 22.94 -17.54 26.75
N PHE A 304 22.92 -16.22 26.87
CA PHE A 304 22.34 -15.51 28.00
C PHE A 304 21.07 -14.79 27.60
N VAL A 305 20.08 -14.87 28.48
CA VAL A 305 18.75 -14.28 28.35
C VAL A 305 18.54 -13.41 29.56
N LEU A 306 18.48 -12.10 29.34
CA LEU A 306 18.55 -11.12 30.42
C LEU A 306 17.31 -10.24 30.42
N GLY A 307 16.72 -10.08 31.60
CA GLY A 307 15.63 -9.14 31.84
C GLY A 307 14.41 -9.35 30.95
N GLY A 308 13.70 -8.26 30.64
CA GLY A 308 12.47 -8.29 29.87
C GLY A 308 11.23 -8.13 30.75
N TYR A 309 10.13 -8.69 30.31
CA TYR A 309 8.81 -8.55 30.91
C TYR A 309 8.17 -9.92 31.10
N CYS A 310 7.61 -10.17 32.28
CA CYS A 310 6.79 -11.34 32.60
C CYS A 310 5.43 -10.85 33.12
N GLY A 311 4.40 -11.04 32.31
CA GLY A 311 3.10 -10.40 32.34
C GLY A 311 3.25 -8.88 32.28
N LEU A 312 2.75 -8.23 33.32
CA LEU A 312 2.87 -6.79 33.52
C LEU A 312 4.15 -6.39 34.28
N ASN A 313 4.91 -7.37 34.77
CA ASN A 313 6.08 -7.14 35.61
C ASN A 313 7.35 -7.06 34.77
N ARG A 314 8.23 -6.13 35.11
CA ARG A 314 9.58 -6.07 34.56
C ARG A 314 10.47 -6.97 35.40
N VAL A 315 11.25 -7.81 34.76
CA VAL A 315 12.12 -8.78 35.43
C VAL A 315 13.58 -8.44 35.25
N ALA A 316 14.39 -8.82 36.24
CA ALA A 316 15.84 -8.70 36.22
C ALA A 316 16.51 -10.08 36.08
N ASP A 317 15.73 -11.12 35.78
CA ASP A 317 16.20 -12.50 35.75
C ASP A 317 17.22 -12.72 34.63
N VAL A 318 18.16 -13.64 34.87
CA VAL A 318 19.21 -13.98 33.92
C VAL A 318 19.25 -15.49 33.81
N HIS A 319 19.04 -16.00 32.59
CA HIS A 319 19.10 -17.41 32.28
C HIS A 319 20.24 -17.69 31.32
N GLU A 320 21.05 -18.70 31.64
CA GLU A 320 22.13 -19.22 30.80
C GLU A 320 21.67 -20.53 30.18
N PHE A 321 21.79 -20.67 28.86
CA PHE A 321 21.58 -21.92 28.14
C PHE A 321 22.92 -22.57 27.88
N ASP A 322 23.12 -23.75 28.46
CA ASP A 322 24.26 -24.62 28.19
C ASP A 322 23.96 -25.41 26.91
N LEU A 323 24.63 -25.07 25.80
CA LEU A 323 24.45 -25.75 24.51
C LEU A 323 24.85 -27.23 24.55
N THR A 324 25.78 -27.61 25.43
CA THR A 324 26.28 -28.98 25.53
C THR A 324 25.30 -29.87 26.28
N GLN A 325 24.74 -29.35 27.37
CA GLN A 325 23.79 -30.09 28.20
C GLN A 325 22.35 -29.91 27.77
N GLN A 326 22.07 -28.94 26.90
CA GLN A 326 20.71 -28.51 26.55
C GLN A 326 19.87 -28.25 27.81
N THR A 327 20.40 -27.48 28.74
CA THR A 327 19.69 -27.12 29.97
C THR A 327 19.80 -25.63 30.27
N TRP A 328 18.76 -25.11 30.90
CA TRP A 328 18.70 -23.75 31.41
C TRP A 328 19.22 -23.69 32.84
N ARG A 329 20.03 -22.69 33.14
CA ARG A 329 20.52 -22.41 34.50
C ARG A 329 20.22 -20.96 34.86
N GLN A 330 19.64 -20.76 36.04
CA GLN A 330 19.45 -19.42 36.58
C GLN A 330 20.79 -18.85 37.06
N ARG A 331 21.07 -17.61 36.68
CA ARG A 331 22.27 -16.86 37.08
C ARG A 331 21.91 -15.73 38.03
N SER A 332 22.92 -15.02 38.52
CA SER A 332 22.70 -13.84 39.36
C SER A 332 21.84 -12.81 38.60
N PRO A 333 20.76 -12.30 39.20
CA PRO A 333 19.89 -11.33 38.55
C PRO A 333 20.62 -10.00 38.34
N MET A 334 20.14 -9.21 37.37
CA MET A 334 20.67 -7.86 37.12
C MET A 334 20.52 -6.98 38.37
N PRO A 335 21.49 -6.09 38.68
CA PRO A 335 21.43 -5.19 39.84
C PRO A 335 20.27 -4.20 39.79
N GLU A 336 19.79 -3.87 38.59
CA GLU A 336 18.63 -3.03 38.37
C GLU A 336 17.85 -3.52 37.14
N ILE A 337 16.60 -3.10 37.05
CA ILE A 337 15.76 -3.37 35.89
C ILE A 337 16.15 -2.36 34.79
N CYS A 338 16.62 -2.87 33.66
CA CYS A 338 16.80 -2.09 32.44
C CYS A 338 15.63 -2.40 31.50
N VAL A 339 14.91 -1.38 31.05
CA VAL A 339 13.78 -1.50 30.12
C VAL A 339 14.13 -0.99 28.73
N ALA A 340 13.87 -1.82 27.72
CA ALA A 340 14.13 -1.53 26.32
C ALA A 340 15.62 -1.15 26.07
N GLY A 341 16.54 -1.74 26.83
CA GLY A 341 17.97 -1.59 26.60
C GLY A 341 18.50 -2.51 25.49
N ALA A 342 19.81 -2.66 25.47
CA ALA A 342 20.50 -3.59 24.60
C ALA A 342 21.52 -4.41 25.39
N ALA A 343 21.78 -5.64 24.94
CA ALA A 343 22.84 -6.47 25.47
C ALA A 343 23.89 -6.75 24.40
N VAL A 344 25.15 -6.78 24.81
CA VAL A 344 26.28 -7.08 23.93
C VAL A 344 27.34 -7.88 24.68
N SER A 345 27.95 -8.83 24.00
CA SER A 345 29.09 -9.59 24.50
C SER A 345 30.41 -8.90 24.15
N PHE A 346 31.27 -8.66 25.14
CA PHE A 346 32.61 -8.12 24.92
C PHE A 346 33.60 -8.65 25.96
N ASN A 347 34.79 -9.09 25.52
CA ASN A 347 35.87 -9.61 26.36
C ASN A 347 35.42 -10.64 27.42
N ASP A 348 34.70 -11.70 27.01
CA ASP A 348 34.12 -12.73 27.91
C ASP A 348 33.13 -12.22 28.97
N HIS A 349 32.56 -11.03 28.77
CA HIS A 349 31.53 -10.45 29.64
C HIS A 349 30.28 -10.11 28.84
N VAL A 350 29.13 -10.09 29.52
CA VAL A 350 27.89 -9.54 28.96
C VAL A 350 27.71 -8.13 29.49
N TYR A 351 27.43 -7.18 28.61
CA TYR A 351 27.10 -5.82 28.97
C TYR A 351 25.63 -5.56 28.66
N VAL A 352 24.91 -4.95 29.60
CA VAL A 352 23.56 -4.42 29.38
C VAL A 352 23.65 -2.90 29.45
N VAL A 353 23.30 -2.24 28.35
CA VAL A 353 23.48 -0.80 28.14
C VAL A 353 22.21 -0.12 27.65
N GLY A 354 22.02 1.14 28.03
CA GLY A 354 20.91 1.98 27.57
C GLY A 354 19.61 1.73 28.32
N GLY A 355 18.51 1.70 27.57
CA GLY A 355 17.16 1.60 28.14
C GLY A 355 16.70 2.89 28.81
N ARG A 356 15.51 2.85 29.41
CA ARG A 356 14.89 4.01 30.07
C ARG A 356 15.69 4.50 31.28
N GLU A 357 16.38 3.59 31.94
CA GLU A 357 17.12 3.81 33.18
C GLU A 357 18.57 4.29 32.94
N ARG A 358 19.01 4.38 31.67
CA ARG A 358 20.40 4.64 31.29
C ARG A 358 21.33 3.67 32.01
N SER A 359 20.99 2.39 31.94
CA SER A 359 21.76 1.35 32.60
C SER A 359 23.08 1.14 31.87
N CYS A 360 24.11 0.84 32.64
CA CYS A 360 25.36 0.28 32.13
C CYS A 360 25.86 -0.69 33.19
N MET A 361 25.81 -1.97 32.87
CA MET A 361 26.17 -3.03 33.80
C MET A 361 26.88 -4.15 33.07
N ARG A 362 27.85 -4.76 33.73
CA ARG A 362 28.66 -5.85 33.21
C ARG A 362 28.47 -7.09 34.06
N PHE A 363 28.15 -8.19 33.41
CA PHE A 363 28.10 -9.52 34.00
C PHE A 363 29.36 -10.30 33.65
N ASN A 364 29.94 -10.93 34.66
CA ASN A 364 31.02 -11.90 34.50
C ASN A 364 30.46 -13.33 34.66
N PRO A 365 30.36 -14.11 33.56
CA PRO A 365 29.85 -15.47 33.61
C PRO A 365 30.71 -16.44 34.42
N ARG A 366 32.03 -16.21 34.53
CA ARG A 366 32.95 -17.13 35.22
C ARG A 366 32.73 -17.15 36.73
N ASN A 367 32.45 -16.00 37.34
CA ASN A 367 32.24 -15.87 38.78
C ASN A 367 30.79 -15.56 39.17
N ASN A 368 29.87 -15.44 38.19
CA ASN A 368 28.46 -15.14 38.41
C ASN A 368 28.21 -13.78 39.11
N THR A 369 29.00 -12.76 38.80
CA THR A 369 28.89 -11.44 39.45
C THR A 369 28.54 -10.33 38.47
N TRP A 370 27.84 -9.33 38.98
CA TRP A 370 27.53 -8.09 38.27
C TRP A 370 28.38 -6.94 38.79
N THR A 371 28.75 -6.04 37.89
CA THR A 371 29.40 -4.77 38.20
C THR A 371 28.57 -3.65 37.56
N SER A 372 28.12 -2.69 38.37
CA SER A 372 27.53 -1.45 37.85
C SER A 372 28.63 -0.54 37.34
N LEU A 373 28.45 -0.01 36.14
CA LEU A 373 29.42 0.82 35.44
C LEU A 373 28.87 2.24 35.27
N ARG A 374 29.69 3.14 34.73
CA ARG A 374 29.24 4.51 34.46
C ARG A 374 28.07 4.50 33.47
N ARG A 375 27.05 5.31 33.75
CA ARG A 375 25.84 5.41 32.92
C ARG A 375 26.06 6.30 31.69
N PRO A 376 25.40 6.01 30.55
CA PRO A 376 25.36 6.90 29.39
C PRO A 376 24.69 8.24 29.75
N ARG A 377 25.00 9.26 28.96
CA ARG A 377 24.46 10.62 29.15
C ARG A 377 22.99 10.68 28.74
N PHE A 378 22.63 10.02 27.65
CA PHE A 378 21.31 10.05 27.04
C PHE A 378 20.53 8.74 27.25
N ILE A 379 19.24 8.78 26.89
CA ILE A 379 18.31 7.66 27.07
C ILE A 379 18.17 6.92 25.74
N HIS A 380 18.74 5.72 25.68
CA HIS A 380 18.70 4.85 24.50
C HIS A 380 17.65 3.74 24.63
N THR A 381 16.37 4.08 24.50
CA THR A 381 15.27 3.09 24.46
C THR A 381 15.12 2.49 23.07
N TYR A 382 15.15 1.16 22.98
CA TYR A 382 15.14 0.37 21.75
C TYR A 382 16.32 0.63 20.79
N GLY A 383 17.33 1.38 21.23
CA GLY A 383 18.58 1.55 20.49
C GLY A 383 19.36 0.23 20.42
N PRO A 384 19.98 -0.13 19.27
CA PRO A 384 20.91 -1.25 19.19
C PRO A 384 22.26 -0.91 19.82
N SER A 385 22.99 -1.93 20.25
CA SER A 385 24.39 -1.81 20.71
C SER A 385 25.30 -2.77 19.95
N LEU A 386 26.54 -2.36 19.69
CA LEU A 386 27.57 -3.22 19.10
C LEU A 386 28.95 -2.90 19.66
N VAL A 387 29.90 -3.81 19.46
CA VAL A 387 31.31 -3.59 19.78
C VAL A 387 32.03 -3.02 18.57
N LEU A 388 32.64 -1.84 18.71
CA LEU A 388 33.44 -1.19 17.68
C LEU A 388 34.80 -0.78 18.26
N ASN A 389 35.90 -1.17 17.62
CA ASN A 389 37.26 -0.77 18.01
C ASN A 389 37.62 -1.02 19.49
N GLY A 390 37.02 -2.03 20.13
CA GLY A 390 37.24 -2.34 21.54
C GLY A 390 36.38 -1.55 22.54
N ASN A 391 35.44 -0.76 22.04
CA ASN A 391 34.45 -0.03 22.83
C ASN A 391 33.03 -0.51 22.51
N ILE A 392 32.07 -0.17 23.37
CA ILE A 392 30.66 -0.51 23.19
C ILE A 392 29.92 0.73 22.71
N VAL A 393 29.33 0.68 21.52
CA VAL A 393 28.59 1.80 20.95
C VAL A 393 27.10 1.53 21.04
N VAL A 394 26.34 2.53 21.49
CA VAL A 394 24.87 2.52 21.54
C VAL A 394 24.35 3.57 20.56
N PHE A 395 23.44 3.17 19.67
CA PHE A 395 22.92 4.04 18.61
C PHE A 395 21.48 4.44 18.89
N GLY A 396 21.24 5.73 19.01
CA GLY A 396 19.92 6.36 19.03
C GLY A 396 18.90 5.66 19.93
N GLY A 397 17.65 5.68 19.49
CA GLY A 397 16.51 5.09 20.17
C GLY A 397 15.20 5.77 19.77
N SER A 398 14.10 5.37 20.39
CA SER A 398 12.77 5.91 20.07
C SER A 398 12.61 7.41 20.29
N ASN A 399 13.46 8.04 21.11
CA ASN A 399 13.34 9.45 21.50
C ASN A 399 14.64 10.24 21.29
N ASP A 400 15.66 9.63 20.70
CA ASP A 400 17.01 10.23 20.60
C ASP A 400 17.76 9.64 19.41
N ASP A 401 18.49 10.48 18.69
CA ASP A 401 19.38 10.11 17.57
C ASP A 401 20.87 10.13 17.96
N SER A 402 21.18 10.44 19.21
CA SER A 402 22.55 10.46 19.72
C SER A 402 23.23 9.08 19.62
N ILE A 403 24.55 9.10 19.42
CA ILE A 403 25.38 7.90 19.43
C ILE A 403 26.35 8.07 20.60
N GLU A 404 26.42 7.09 21.48
CA GLU A 404 27.36 7.12 22.61
C GLU A 404 28.27 5.90 22.58
N GLU A 405 29.56 6.14 22.78
CA GLU A 405 30.61 5.13 22.86
C GLU A 405 31.11 4.99 24.30
N TYR A 406 31.03 3.78 24.83
CA TYR A 406 31.53 3.40 26.15
C TYR A 406 32.88 2.71 26.04
N SER A 407 33.88 3.22 26.75
CA SER A 407 35.16 2.55 26.89
C SER A 407 35.26 1.77 28.20
N PRO A 408 35.35 0.42 28.15
CA PRO A 408 35.49 -0.40 29.36
C PRO A 408 36.83 -0.24 30.08
N LEU A 409 37.84 0.36 29.43
CA LEU A 409 39.17 0.58 30.01
C LEU A 409 39.16 1.78 30.98
N THR A 410 38.43 2.83 30.64
CA THR A 410 38.39 4.10 31.39
C THR A 410 37.06 4.29 32.14
N ASP A 411 36.10 3.40 31.96
CA ASP A 411 34.73 3.52 32.48
C ASP A 411 34.10 4.89 32.15
N SER A 412 34.21 5.30 30.89
CA SER A 412 33.75 6.60 30.40
C SER A 412 32.97 6.50 29.11
N TRP A 413 32.03 7.43 28.94
CA TRP A 413 31.24 7.61 27.73
C TRP A 413 31.72 8.83 26.95
N SER A 414 31.74 8.71 25.62
CA SER A 414 31.93 9.79 24.65
C SER A 414 30.77 9.82 23.67
N THR A 415 30.52 10.97 23.06
CA THR A 415 29.49 11.18 22.02
C THR A 415 30.16 11.43 20.69
#